data_AF-A0A9D8K080-F1
#
_entry.id   AF-A0A9D8K080-F1
#
_cell.length_a   1.000
_cell.length_b   1.000
_cell.length_c   1.000
_cell.angle_alpha   90.00
_cell.angle_beta   90.00
_cell.angle_gamma   90.00
#
_symmetry.space_group_name_H-M   'P 1'
#
loop_
_entity.id
_entity.type
_entity.pdbx_description
1 polymer ?
#
loop_
_entity_poly.entity_id
_entity_poly.type
_entity_poly.pdbx_seq_one_letter_code
_entity_poly.pdbx_strand_id
1 'polypeptide(L)'
;MKIKLLNAVVILAVVLGIAYVPATAAPRESVAVKDDKLPVSKVIFFVSDGMRPDLMERYADEGLMPTYAELVHDGVHGDNGLLQGFPPNTGVGWYTLATGTWPGEHGSTNNTFHRTGESNFNNRTSLGASILQADTLHQAAERAGKKVVSVEWVGARTHNLQGPVIDFRNFFSNRGVLVNYDLAGQPAGANAFGVSYQRVDLDPAAGWAWRLACAFTLRSMSKQAVSS
;
A
#
# COMPACT_ATOMS: atom_id res chain seq x y z
N MET A 1 -7.62 -40.99 47.17
CA MET A 1 -9.00 -40.62 46.75
C MET A 1 -9.27 -39.11 46.79
N LYS A 2 -8.73 -38.36 47.77
CA LYS A 2 -8.99 -36.92 47.95
C LYS A 2 -8.46 -36.00 46.82
N ILE A 3 -7.32 -36.30 46.21
CA ILE A 3 -6.71 -35.47 45.14
C ILE A 3 -7.47 -35.56 43.81
N LYS A 4 -7.99 -36.75 43.46
CA LYS A 4 -8.77 -36.93 42.23
C LYS A 4 -10.12 -36.20 42.29
N LEU A 5 -10.73 -36.15 43.47
CA LEU A 5 -11.96 -35.41 43.71
C LEU A 5 -11.72 -33.89 43.65
N LEU A 6 -10.61 -33.41 44.20
CA LEU A 6 -10.24 -31.99 44.14
C LEU A 6 -9.99 -31.53 42.69
N ASN A 7 -9.27 -32.33 41.89
CA ASN A 7 -9.02 -32.00 40.49
C ASN A 7 -10.31 -32.03 39.65
N ALA A 8 -11.22 -32.96 39.92
CA ALA A 8 -12.53 -33.01 39.25
C ALA A 8 -13.39 -31.78 39.58
N VAL A 9 -13.36 -31.31 40.83
CA VAL A 9 -14.08 -30.10 41.25
C VAL A 9 -13.49 -28.84 40.62
N VAL A 10 -12.16 -28.74 40.52
CA VAL A 10 -11.49 -27.60 39.87
C VAL A 10 -11.80 -27.56 38.36
N ILE A 11 -11.74 -28.71 37.68
CA ILE A 11 -12.09 -28.79 36.25
C ILE A 11 -13.55 -28.41 36.03
N LEU A 12 -14.46 -28.90 36.88
CA LEU A 12 -15.88 -28.57 36.78
C LEU A 12 -16.15 -27.08 37.05
N ALA A 13 -15.44 -26.46 38.00
CA ALA A 13 -15.53 -25.04 38.27
C ALA A 13 -15.01 -24.18 37.11
N VAL A 14 -13.94 -24.59 36.43
CA VAL A 14 -13.41 -23.90 35.24
C VAL A 14 -14.37 -24.04 34.05
N VAL A 15 -14.92 -25.24 33.82
CA VAL A 15 -15.90 -25.47 32.73
C VAL A 15 -17.20 -24.69 32.96
N LEU A 16 -17.69 -24.64 34.20
CA LEU A 16 -18.87 -23.84 34.55
C LEU A 16 -18.58 -22.34 34.50
N GLY A 17 -17.36 -21.90 34.83
CA GLY A 17 -16.93 -20.51 34.70
C GLY A 17 -16.84 -20.01 33.26
N ILE A 18 -16.48 -20.88 32.31
CA ILE A 18 -16.46 -20.55 30.87
C ILE A 18 -17.88 -20.53 30.29
N ALA A 19 -18.79 -21.38 30.80
CA ALA A 19 -20.18 -21.42 30.37
C ALA A 19 -21.04 -20.24 30.90
N TYR A 20 -20.53 -19.49 31.89
CA TYR A 20 -21.21 -18.36 32.53
C TYR A 20 -20.54 -17.01 32.25
N VAL A 21 -19.93 -16.85 31.08
CA VAL A 21 -19.67 -15.50 30.54
C VAL A 21 -20.97 -15.05 29.88
N PRO A 22 -21.74 -14.13 30.47
CA PRO A 22 -22.90 -13.59 29.79
C PRO A 22 -22.39 -12.89 28.53
N ALA A 23 -22.76 -13.43 27.36
CA ALA A 23 -22.56 -12.82 26.06
C ALA A 23 -23.41 -11.55 25.98
N THR A 24 -23.03 -10.53 26.74
CA THR A 24 -23.52 -9.16 26.58
C THR A 24 -22.57 -8.43 25.64
N ALA A 25 -22.31 -9.04 24.49
CA ALA A 25 -22.03 -8.24 23.31
C ALA A 25 -23.36 -7.59 22.96
N ALA A 26 -23.64 -6.42 23.55
CA ALA A 26 -24.69 -5.56 23.04
C ALA A 26 -24.50 -5.48 21.52
N PRO A 27 -25.55 -5.66 20.71
CA PRO A 27 -25.45 -5.39 19.28
C PRO A 27 -24.84 -4.00 19.17
N ARG A 28 -23.66 -3.87 18.53
CA ARG A 28 -23.21 -2.55 18.12
C ARG A 28 -24.32 -2.05 17.22
N GLU A 29 -25.07 -1.07 17.71
CA GLU A 29 -26.00 -0.31 16.92
C GLU A 29 -25.21 0.12 15.69
N SER A 30 -25.54 -0.48 14.55
CA SER A 30 -25.07 0.03 13.28
C SER A 30 -25.58 1.45 13.25
N VAL A 31 -24.68 2.43 13.37
CA VAL A 31 -25.02 3.82 13.10
C VAL A 31 -25.59 3.78 11.70
N ALA A 32 -26.92 3.92 11.61
CA ALA A 32 -27.59 4.04 10.34
C ALA A 32 -27.03 5.32 9.73
N VAL A 33 -26.07 5.16 8.82
CA VAL A 33 -25.59 6.24 7.99
C VAL A 33 -26.83 6.67 7.23
N LYS A 34 -27.37 7.84 7.61
CA LYS A 34 -28.40 8.50 6.82
C LYS A 34 -27.89 8.51 5.38
N ASP A 35 -28.71 8.01 4.48
CA ASP A 35 -28.42 7.88 3.06
C ASP A 35 -28.52 9.27 2.38
N ASP A 36 -27.85 10.26 2.97
CA ASP A 36 -27.51 11.50 2.31
C ASP A 36 -26.53 11.07 1.23
N LYS A 37 -27.04 10.90 0.00
CA LYS A 37 -26.26 10.52 -1.18
C LYS A 37 -24.91 11.23 -1.11
N LEU A 38 -23.86 10.46 -0.80
CA LEU A 38 -22.51 11.00 -0.77
C LEU A 38 -22.30 11.76 -2.09
N PRO A 39 -21.70 12.96 -2.05
CA PRO A 39 -21.59 13.82 -3.24
C PRO A 39 -20.83 13.13 -4.38
N VAL A 40 -20.12 12.04 -4.09
CA VAL A 40 -19.37 11.23 -5.03
C VAL A 40 -19.78 9.75 -4.97
N SER A 41 -19.88 9.13 -6.13
CA SER A 41 -20.22 7.69 -6.27
C SER A 41 -18.98 6.79 -6.33
N LYS A 42 -17.79 7.37 -6.46
CA LYS A 42 -16.50 6.69 -6.60
C LYS A 42 -15.43 7.44 -5.82
N VAL A 43 -14.49 6.69 -5.27
CA VAL A 43 -13.32 7.22 -4.56
C VAL A 43 -12.08 6.56 -5.14
N ILE A 44 -11.03 7.35 -5.34
CA ILE A 44 -9.69 6.87 -5.69
C ILE A 44 -8.79 7.20 -4.50
N PHE A 45 -8.20 6.18 -3.88
CA PHE A 45 -7.15 6.36 -2.90
C PHE A 45 -5.81 6.13 -3.58
N PHE A 46 -5.13 7.23 -3.90
CA PHE A 46 -3.88 7.21 -4.65
C PHE A 46 -2.70 7.51 -3.72
N VAL A 47 -1.61 6.75 -3.89
CA VAL A 47 -0.35 6.93 -3.16
C VAL A 47 0.79 6.88 -4.16
N SER A 48 1.70 7.85 -4.07
CA SER A 48 2.96 7.87 -4.80
C SER A 48 4.11 7.64 -3.82
N ASP A 49 4.89 6.58 -4.01
CA ASP A 49 5.98 6.22 -3.10
C ASP A 49 7.08 7.29 -3.11
N GLY A 50 7.57 7.66 -1.93
CA GLY A 50 8.63 8.65 -1.77
C GLY A 50 8.26 10.09 -2.16
N MET A 51 6.97 10.41 -2.33
CA MET A 51 6.49 11.74 -2.72
C MET A 51 6.62 12.75 -1.57
N ARG A 52 7.81 13.36 -1.45
CA ARG A 52 8.11 14.37 -0.43
C ARG A 52 7.39 15.69 -0.72
N PRO A 53 6.66 16.28 0.25
CA PRO A 53 5.89 17.50 0.02
C PRO A 53 6.77 18.68 -0.42
N ASP A 54 7.94 18.86 0.20
CA ASP A 54 8.84 19.99 -0.11
C ASP A 54 9.40 19.99 -1.54
N LEU A 55 9.57 18.82 -2.15
CA LEU A 55 10.01 18.71 -3.54
C LEU A 55 8.84 18.94 -4.50
N MET A 56 7.66 18.42 -4.16
CA MET A 56 6.46 18.56 -4.97
C MET A 56 6.00 20.01 -5.06
N GLU A 57 6.01 20.72 -3.92
CA GLU A 57 5.70 22.15 -3.85
C GLU A 57 6.70 22.97 -4.68
N ARG A 58 8.01 22.71 -4.53
CA ARG A 58 9.04 23.39 -5.32
C ARG A 58 8.85 23.21 -6.82
N TYR A 59 8.63 21.98 -7.28
CA TYR A 59 8.43 21.72 -8.71
C TYR A 59 7.11 22.26 -9.25
N ALA A 60 6.08 22.40 -8.39
CA ALA A 60 4.86 23.09 -8.74
C ALA A 60 5.10 24.60 -8.92
N ASP A 61 5.83 25.23 -7.99
CA ASP A 61 6.19 26.65 -8.04
C ASP A 61 7.08 27.00 -9.24
N GLU A 62 7.96 26.08 -9.63
CA GLU A 62 8.78 26.19 -10.85
C GLU A 62 7.98 25.96 -12.15
N GLY A 63 6.70 25.59 -12.06
CA GLY A 63 5.82 25.32 -13.21
C GLY A 63 6.05 23.97 -13.89
N LEU A 64 6.81 23.07 -13.26
CA LEU A 64 7.16 21.75 -13.80
C LEU A 64 6.08 20.68 -13.54
N MET A 65 5.16 20.92 -12.59
CA MET A 65 4.10 19.99 -12.21
C MET A 65 2.69 20.64 -12.25
N PRO A 66 2.19 21.06 -13.43
CA PRO A 66 0.96 21.84 -13.54
C PRO A 66 -0.29 21.12 -13.01
N THR A 67 -0.41 19.80 -13.23
CA THR A 67 -1.55 19.02 -12.72
C THR A 67 -1.54 18.89 -11.19
N TYR A 68 -0.35 18.82 -10.58
CA TYR A 68 -0.26 18.79 -9.11
C TYR A 68 -0.57 20.16 -8.52
N ALA A 69 -0.10 21.25 -9.15
CA ALA A 69 -0.44 22.60 -8.76
C ALA A 69 -1.96 22.86 -8.79
N GLU A 70 -2.64 22.42 -9.86
CA GLU A 70 -4.11 22.49 -9.97
C GLU A 70 -4.81 21.66 -8.89
N LEU A 71 -4.34 20.44 -8.63
CA LEU A 71 -4.90 19.58 -7.58
C LEU A 71 -4.79 20.21 -6.18
N VAL A 72 -3.67 20.86 -5.87
CA VAL A 72 -3.47 21.55 -4.58
C VAL A 72 -4.33 22.81 -4.51
N HIS A 73 -4.46 23.56 -5.61
CA HIS A 73 -5.27 24.78 -5.66
C HIS A 73 -6.78 24.49 -5.50
N ASP A 74 -7.31 23.52 -6.23
CA ASP A 74 -8.74 23.18 -6.21
C ASP A 74 -9.13 22.27 -5.04
N GLY A 75 -8.14 21.66 -4.38
CA GLY A 75 -8.31 20.64 -3.37
C GLY A 75 -8.07 21.11 -1.94
N VAL A 76 -7.80 20.13 -1.08
CA VAL A 76 -7.38 20.34 0.31
C VAL A 76 -6.08 19.59 0.53
N HIS A 77 -5.13 20.26 1.17
CA HIS A 77 -3.84 19.70 1.55
C HIS A 77 -3.57 19.85 3.05
N GLY A 78 -2.70 18.99 3.59
CA GLY A 78 -2.19 19.11 4.95
C GLY A 78 -0.98 20.03 5.00
N ASP A 79 -0.81 20.75 6.11
CA ASP A 79 0.40 21.55 6.37
C ASP A 79 1.62 20.62 6.45
N ASN A 80 2.60 20.85 5.57
CA ASN A 80 3.77 19.98 5.37
C ASN A 80 3.40 18.51 5.05
N GLY A 81 2.27 18.28 4.40
CA GLY A 81 1.83 16.96 3.95
C GLY A 81 1.35 16.02 5.06
N LEU A 82 1.57 14.71 4.86
CA LEU A 82 1.13 13.66 5.78
C LEU A 82 2.27 13.23 6.71
N LEU A 83 2.02 13.26 8.02
CA LEU A 83 2.93 12.66 9.01
C LEU A 83 3.00 11.15 8.84
N GLN A 84 4.21 10.62 8.63
CA GLN A 84 4.41 9.19 8.39
C GLN A 84 4.62 8.39 9.67
N GLY A 85 4.29 7.09 9.62
CA GLY A 85 4.70 6.13 10.64
C GLY A 85 6.22 5.90 10.64
N PHE A 86 6.73 5.39 11.76
CA PHE A 86 8.15 5.08 11.93
C PHE A 86 8.40 3.56 11.97
N PRO A 87 9.41 3.03 11.25
CA PRO A 87 10.27 3.73 10.28
C PRO A 87 9.52 4.15 8.99
N PRO A 88 9.86 5.30 8.38
CA PRO A 88 9.19 5.81 7.18
C PRO A 88 9.64 5.06 5.92
N ASN A 89 9.20 3.82 5.78
CA ASN A 89 9.46 2.98 4.62
C ASN A 89 8.16 2.42 4.04
N THR A 90 8.24 1.89 2.82
CA THR A 90 7.13 1.35 2.05
C THR A 90 6.28 0.34 2.85
N GLY A 91 6.91 -0.59 3.58
CA GLY A 91 6.26 -1.65 4.33
C GLY A 91 5.53 -1.18 5.57
N VAL A 92 5.97 -0.10 6.17
CA VAL A 92 5.24 0.53 7.28
C VAL A 92 4.16 1.41 6.72
N GLY A 93 4.53 2.40 5.90
CA GLY A 93 3.65 3.47 5.45
C GLY A 93 2.41 2.96 4.71
N TRP A 94 2.57 2.03 3.76
CA TRP A 94 1.44 1.54 2.96
C TRP A 94 0.45 0.71 3.78
N TYR A 95 0.93 -0.05 4.77
CA TYR A 95 0.07 -0.82 5.67
C TYR A 95 -0.59 0.07 6.74
N THR A 96 0.09 1.11 7.21
CA THR A 96 -0.51 2.16 8.05
C THR A 96 -1.63 2.88 7.30
N LEU A 97 -1.40 3.30 6.05
CA LEU A 97 -2.42 3.92 5.20
C LEU A 97 -3.61 2.98 4.93
N ALA A 98 -3.32 1.70 4.69
CA ALA A 98 -4.36 0.71 4.41
C ALA A 98 -5.21 0.36 5.64
N THR A 99 -4.66 0.42 6.85
CA THR A 99 -5.36 -0.06 8.07
C THR A 99 -5.79 1.05 9.01
N GLY A 100 -5.19 2.23 8.92
CA GLY A 100 -5.36 3.31 9.89
C GLY A 100 -4.72 3.03 11.25
N THR A 101 -3.85 2.02 11.35
CA THR A 101 -3.21 1.61 12.62
C THR A 101 -1.68 1.78 12.55
N TRP A 102 -1.01 1.72 13.69
CA TRP A 102 0.47 1.80 13.75
C TRP A 102 1.13 0.43 13.50
N PRO A 103 2.43 0.39 13.18
CA PRO A 103 3.19 -0.85 12.96
C PRO A 103 3.06 -1.93 14.03
N GLY A 104 2.94 -1.51 15.30
CA GLY A 104 2.73 -2.44 16.41
C GLY A 104 1.40 -3.19 16.36
N GLU A 105 0.38 -2.64 15.67
CA GLU A 105 -0.96 -3.20 15.56
C GLU A 105 -1.16 -3.97 14.26
N HIS A 106 -0.75 -3.40 13.11
CA HIS A 106 -0.90 -4.11 11.83
C HIS A 106 0.22 -5.13 11.56
N GLY A 107 1.28 -5.17 12.37
CA GLY A 107 2.34 -6.20 12.34
C GLY A 107 3.46 -5.98 11.31
N SER A 108 3.25 -5.12 10.31
CA SER A 108 4.30 -4.70 9.36
C SER A 108 5.21 -3.63 9.98
N THR A 109 6.40 -4.03 10.43
CA THR A 109 7.31 -3.16 11.18
C THR A 109 8.47 -2.59 10.36
N ASN A 110 8.74 -3.15 9.18
CA ASN A 110 9.79 -2.71 8.27
C ASN A 110 9.53 -3.29 6.86
N ASN A 111 10.27 -2.82 5.84
CA ASN A 111 10.33 -3.50 4.54
C ASN A 111 10.83 -4.94 4.68
N THR A 112 11.75 -5.14 5.62
CA THR A 112 12.39 -6.41 5.88
C THR A 112 12.64 -6.57 7.38
N PHE A 113 12.08 -7.63 7.99
CA PHE A 113 12.23 -7.88 9.42
C PHE A 113 12.14 -9.38 9.75
N HIS A 114 12.51 -9.76 10.97
CA HIS A 114 12.36 -11.13 11.46
C HIS A 114 11.05 -11.25 12.26
N ARG A 115 10.33 -12.35 12.07
CA ARG A 115 9.15 -12.70 12.88
C ARG A 115 9.51 -13.75 13.91
N THR A 116 9.30 -13.42 15.18
CA THR A 116 9.42 -14.36 16.28
C THR A 116 8.53 -15.58 16.03
N GLY A 117 9.11 -16.78 16.11
CA GLY A 117 8.42 -18.03 15.83
C GLY A 117 8.74 -18.64 14.46
N GLU A 118 9.44 -17.93 13.56
CA GLU A 118 10.05 -18.55 12.39
C GLU A 118 11.23 -19.44 12.79
N SER A 119 11.38 -20.59 12.13
CA SER A 119 12.37 -21.64 12.47
C SER A 119 13.83 -21.23 12.27
N ASN A 120 14.08 -20.07 11.64
CA ASN A 120 15.40 -19.61 11.27
C ASN A 120 15.49 -18.08 11.37
N PHE A 121 16.47 -17.58 12.11
CA PHE A 121 16.74 -16.14 12.27
C PHE A 121 17.35 -15.48 11.01
N ASN A 122 17.89 -16.27 10.09
CA ASN A 122 18.36 -15.81 8.77
C ASN A 122 17.21 -15.54 7.81
N ASN A 123 16.00 -16.01 8.12
CA ASN A 123 14.84 -15.78 7.27
C ASN A 123 14.29 -14.38 7.56
N ARG A 124 14.00 -13.67 6.48
CA ARG A 124 13.51 -12.29 6.52
C ARG A 124 12.10 -12.25 5.94
N THR A 125 11.16 -11.77 6.73
CA THR A 125 9.85 -11.37 6.25
C THR A 125 10.02 -10.13 5.38
N SER A 126 9.39 -10.13 4.21
CA SER A 126 9.42 -9.03 3.25
C SER A 126 8.01 -8.59 2.88
N LEU A 127 7.92 -7.47 2.18
CA LEU A 127 6.67 -6.94 1.61
C LEU A 127 5.91 -8.03 0.85
N GLY A 128 4.62 -8.19 1.12
CA GLY A 128 3.77 -9.19 0.44
C GLY A 128 3.72 -10.56 1.12
N ALA A 129 4.29 -10.72 2.32
CA ALA A 129 3.91 -11.82 3.21
C ALA A 129 2.55 -11.52 3.88
N SER A 130 1.83 -12.56 4.31
CA SER A 130 0.61 -12.41 5.12
C SER A 130 0.99 -12.00 6.56
N ILE A 131 1.30 -10.72 6.72
CA ILE A 131 1.76 -10.11 7.98
C ILE A 131 0.69 -9.30 8.68
N LEU A 132 -0.35 -8.89 7.94
CA LEU A 132 -1.42 -8.06 8.47
C LEU A 132 -2.18 -8.74 9.59
N GLN A 133 -2.33 -8.01 10.68
CA GLN A 133 -3.15 -8.38 11.84
C GLN A 133 -4.39 -7.51 11.96
N ALA A 134 -4.32 -6.26 11.45
CA ALA A 134 -5.43 -5.33 11.39
C ALA A 134 -6.20 -5.45 10.07
N ASP A 135 -7.47 -5.07 10.14
CA ASP A 135 -8.34 -5.00 8.99
C ASP A 135 -8.03 -3.78 8.12
N THR A 136 -8.21 -3.90 6.81
CA THR A 136 -7.88 -2.84 5.85
C THR A 136 -9.11 -2.04 5.42
N LEU A 137 -8.90 -0.79 5.00
CA LEU A 137 -9.89 0.07 4.36
C LEU A 137 -10.56 -0.63 3.17
N HIS A 138 -9.79 -1.40 2.40
CA HIS A 138 -10.29 -2.20 1.29
C HIS A 138 -11.31 -3.25 1.76
N GLN A 139 -10.95 -4.04 2.77
CA GLN A 139 -11.84 -5.05 3.36
C GLN A 139 -13.06 -4.41 4.02
N ALA A 140 -12.88 -3.27 4.71
CA ALA A 140 -13.98 -2.52 5.29
C ALA A 140 -14.97 -2.03 4.22
N ALA A 141 -14.47 -1.54 3.09
CA ALA A 141 -15.31 -1.13 1.96
C ALA A 141 -16.05 -2.31 1.32
N GLU A 142 -15.40 -3.46 1.14
CA GLU A 142 -16.06 -4.68 0.64
C GLU A 142 -17.17 -5.17 1.58
N ARG A 143 -16.91 -5.20 2.90
CA ARG A 143 -17.94 -5.54 3.90
C ARG A 143 -19.11 -4.56 3.92
N ALA A 144 -18.85 -3.30 3.58
CA ALA A 144 -19.90 -2.28 3.40
C ALA A 144 -20.63 -2.40 2.04
N GLY A 145 -20.39 -3.46 1.27
CA GLY A 145 -21.04 -3.72 -0.01
C GLY A 145 -20.51 -2.88 -1.17
N LYS A 146 -19.35 -2.24 -1.02
CA LYS A 146 -18.72 -1.46 -2.11
C LYS A 146 -17.90 -2.37 -3.01
N LYS A 147 -17.85 -2.03 -4.30
CA LYS A 147 -16.95 -2.67 -5.26
C LYS A 147 -15.57 -2.07 -5.11
N VAL A 148 -14.59 -2.90 -4.81
CA VAL A 148 -13.19 -2.50 -4.62
C VAL A 148 -12.35 -3.05 -5.76
N VAL A 149 -11.41 -2.25 -6.25
CA VAL A 149 -10.35 -2.66 -7.17
C VAL A 149 -9.05 -2.13 -6.57
N SER A 150 -8.05 -2.99 -6.45
CA SER A 150 -6.71 -2.59 -6.02
C SER A 150 -5.76 -2.66 -7.21
N VAL A 151 -5.01 -1.58 -7.45
CA VAL A 151 -4.03 -1.49 -8.53
C VAL A 151 -2.72 -1.03 -7.94
N GLU A 152 -1.71 -1.89 -8.00
CA GLU A 152 -0.34 -1.64 -7.53
C GLU A 152 -0.26 -1.13 -6.08
N TRP A 153 -1.22 -1.50 -5.24
CA TRP A 153 -1.15 -1.21 -3.82
C TRP A 153 -0.27 -2.22 -3.10
N VAL A 154 0.80 -1.73 -2.46
CA VAL A 154 1.76 -2.58 -1.75
C VAL A 154 1.06 -3.49 -0.76
N GLY A 155 1.23 -4.80 -0.94
CA GLY A 155 0.69 -5.81 -0.04
C GLY A 155 -0.76 -6.22 -0.32
N ALA A 156 -1.47 -5.56 -1.23
CA ALA A 156 -2.91 -5.81 -1.45
C ALA A 156 -3.24 -7.25 -1.86
N ARG A 157 -2.30 -7.96 -2.49
CA ARG A 157 -2.44 -9.39 -2.79
C ARG A 157 -2.63 -10.25 -1.54
N THR A 158 -2.09 -9.86 -0.39
CA THR A 158 -2.26 -10.60 0.87
C THR A 158 -3.41 -10.09 1.74
N HIS A 159 -4.14 -9.07 1.29
CA HIS A 159 -5.31 -8.54 2.00
C HIS A 159 -6.56 -9.41 1.81
N ASN A 160 -6.50 -10.47 0.97
CA ASN A 160 -7.63 -11.36 0.68
C ASN A 160 -8.89 -10.60 0.21
N LEU A 161 -8.71 -9.66 -0.72
CA LEU A 161 -9.80 -8.88 -1.29
C LEU A 161 -10.68 -9.75 -2.20
N GLN A 162 -11.99 -9.48 -2.22
CA GLN A 162 -12.95 -10.10 -3.12
C GLN A 162 -12.88 -9.51 -4.53
N GLY A 163 -12.53 -8.24 -4.63
CA GLY A 163 -12.38 -7.52 -5.89
C GLY A 163 -11.07 -7.82 -6.64
N PRO A 164 -10.94 -7.34 -7.89
CA PRO A 164 -9.72 -7.48 -8.67
C PRO A 164 -8.51 -6.83 -7.98
N VAL A 165 -7.38 -7.54 -7.98
CA VAL A 165 -6.08 -7.05 -7.52
C VAL A 165 -5.08 -7.16 -8.67
N ILE A 166 -4.56 -6.02 -9.11
CA ILE A 166 -3.43 -5.91 -10.04
C ILE A 166 -2.22 -5.54 -9.17
N ASP A 167 -1.16 -6.34 -9.22
CA ASP A 167 0.00 -6.24 -8.32
C ASP A 167 1.33 -6.43 -9.07
N PHE A 168 2.35 -5.66 -8.69
CA PHE A 168 3.65 -5.56 -9.36
C PHE A 168 4.58 -6.64 -8.80
N ARG A 169 4.33 -7.87 -9.21
CA ARG A 169 5.07 -9.02 -8.67
C ARG A 169 6.49 -9.13 -9.24
N ASN A 170 6.66 -8.70 -10.48
CA ASN A 170 7.89 -8.87 -11.23
C ASN A 170 8.53 -7.51 -11.43
N PHE A 171 9.65 -7.30 -10.72
CA PHE A 171 10.56 -6.24 -11.08
C PHE A 171 11.31 -6.68 -12.32
N PHE A 172 10.94 -6.12 -13.48
CA PHE A 172 11.71 -6.27 -14.71
C PHE A 172 12.96 -5.38 -14.73
N SER A 173 13.16 -4.61 -13.66
CA SER A 173 14.30 -3.71 -13.45
C SER A 173 15.10 -4.15 -12.23
N ASN A 174 16.42 -4.21 -12.37
CA ASN A 174 17.30 -4.34 -11.22
C ASN A 174 17.33 -3.02 -10.45
N ARG A 175 17.56 -3.10 -9.13
CA ARG A 175 17.87 -1.91 -8.33
C ARG A 175 19.14 -1.29 -8.88
N GLY A 176 19.09 -0.02 -9.25
CA GLY A 176 20.23 0.61 -9.89
C GLY A 176 20.10 2.11 -10.06
N VAL A 177 21.19 2.69 -10.55
CA VAL A 177 21.33 4.10 -10.88
C VAL A 177 21.43 4.18 -12.40
N LEU A 178 20.47 4.86 -13.02
CA LEU A 178 20.53 5.27 -14.43
C LEU A 178 20.90 6.76 -14.46
N VAL A 179 22.01 7.12 -15.10
CA VAL A 179 22.44 8.52 -15.24
C VAL A 179 22.76 8.86 -16.68
N ASN A 180 22.52 10.12 -17.04
CA ASN A 180 22.92 10.71 -18.31
C ASN A 180 24.09 11.70 -18.18
N TYR A 181 24.84 11.62 -17.08
CA TYR A 181 26.02 12.43 -16.80
C TYR A 181 27.06 11.61 -16.03
N ASP A 182 28.30 12.08 -16.04
CA ASP A 182 29.38 11.46 -15.28
C ASP A 182 29.24 11.76 -13.79
N LEU A 183 29.01 10.72 -13.00
CA LEU A 183 28.86 10.81 -11.55
C LEU A 183 30.15 10.34 -10.86
N ALA A 184 30.83 11.26 -10.17
CA ALA A 184 32.08 10.98 -9.48
C ALA A 184 31.95 9.83 -8.48
N GLY A 185 32.92 8.91 -8.48
CA GLY A 185 32.92 7.73 -7.61
C GLY A 185 32.05 6.57 -8.09
N GLN A 186 31.36 6.71 -9.23
CA GLN A 186 30.62 5.63 -9.89
C GLN A 186 31.40 5.09 -11.09
N PRO A 187 31.29 3.79 -11.42
CA PRO A 187 30.35 2.78 -10.90
C PRO A 187 30.77 2.09 -9.59
N ALA A 188 31.93 2.41 -9.01
CA ALA A 188 32.46 1.70 -7.85
C ALA A 188 31.53 1.75 -6.62
N GLY A 189 30.89 2.89 -6.37
CA GLY A 189 29.91 3.04 -5.28
C GLY A 189 28.69 2.14 -5.46
N ALA A 190 28.09 2.11 -6.65
CA ALA A 190 26.93 1.27 -6.96
C ALA A 190 27.24 -0.21 -6.75
N ASN A 191 28.41 -0.67 -7.20
CA ASN A 191 28.88 -2.03 -6.95
C ASN A 191 29.00 -2.35 -5.46
N ALA A 192 29.52 -1.41 -4.64
CA ALA A 192 29.62 -1.59 -3.19
C ALA A 192 28.25 -1.72 -2.50
N PHE A 193 27.22 -1.05 -3.01
CA PHE A 193 25.84 -1.17 -2.53
C PHE A 193 25.06 -2.34 -3.16
N GLY A 194 25.68 -3.10 -4.07
CA GLY A 194 25.03 -4.22 -4.76
C GLY A 194 23.88 -3.78 -5.68
N VAL A 195 23.97 -2.59 -6.27
CA VAL A 195 22.98 -2.05 -7.22
C VAL A 195 23.61 -1.87 -8.61
N SER A 196 22.83 -2.02 -9.67
CA SER A 196 23.32 -1.81 -11.04
C SER A 196 23.64 -0.34 -11.31
N TYR A 197 24.62 -0.07 -12.16
CA TYR A 197 24.90 1.28 -12.65
C TYR A 197 24.85 1.27 -14.17
N GLN A 198 24.05 2.16 -14.75
CA GLN A 198 23.93 2.34 -16.19
C GLN A 198 24.10 3.82 -16.52
N ARG A 199 25.12 4.13 -17.32
CA ARG A 199 25.21 5.44 -17.98
C ARG A 199 24.55 5.31 -19.35
N VAL A 200 23.63 6.21 -19.65
CA VAL A 200 22.97 6.30 -20.95
C VAL A 200 23.11 7.70 -21.50
N ASP A 201 23.46 7.83 -22.78
CA ASP A 201 23.34 9.09 -23.48
C ASP A 201 21.89 9.22 -23.97
N LEU A 202 21.24 10.36 -23.68
CA LEU A 202 19.88 10.61 -24.12
C LEU A 202 19.91 11.30 -25.47
N ASP A 203 19.23 10.71 -26.45
CA ASP A 203 18.99 11.39 -27.73
C ASP A 203 18.01 12.56 -27.53
N PRO A 204 18.14 13.65 -28.33
CA PRO A 204 17.12 14.67 -28.38
C PRO A 204 15.75 14.05 -28.69
N ALA A 205 14.69 14.49 -28.00
CA ALA A 205 13.31 14.05 -28.24
C ALA A 205 12.73 14.58 -29.58
N ALA A 206 13.50 14.51 -30.66
CA ALA A 206 13.12 14.95 -31.99
C ALA A 206 11.97 14.09 -32.52
N GLY A 207 10.89 14.74 -32.97
CA GLY A 207 9.70 14.05 -33.49
C GLY A 207 8.70 13.58 -32.43
N TRP A 208 8.94 13.84 -31.14
CA TRP A 208 7.96 13.58 -30.10
C TRP A 208 6.83 14.62 -30.20
N ALA A 209 5.64 14.17 -30.60
CA ALA A 209 4.46 15.02 -30.62
C ALA A 209 3.86 15.08 -29.21
N TRP A 210 3.91 16.25 -28.59
CA TRP A 210 3.19 16.57 -27.36
C TRP A 210 1.68 16.50 -27.62
N ARG A 211 1.05 15.33 -27.46
CA ARG A 211 -0.41 15.23 -27.40
C ARG A 211 -0.90 15.51 -25.98
N LEU A 212 -0.72 16.75 -25.53
CA LEU A 212 -1.61 17.35 -24.54
C LEU A 212 -2.84 17.85 -25.29
N ALA A 213 -3.78 16.94 -25.54
CA ALA A 213 -5.11 17.31 -26.01
C ALA A 213 -6.15 16.60 -25.13
N CYS A 214 -6.79 17.39 -24.28
CA CYS A 214 -8.10 17.11 -23.70
C CYS A 214 -9.08 16.68 -24.80
N ALA A 215 -9.20 15.38 -25.07
CA ALA A 215 -10.38 14.73 -25.64
C ALA A 215 -10.07 13.26 -25.91
N PHE A 216 -10.55 12.38 -25.03
CA PHE A 216 -10.55 10.95 -25.28
C PHE A 216 -11.73 10.62 -26.22
N THR A 217 -11.50 10.64 -27.54
CA THR A 217 -12.45 10.07 -28.50
C THR A 217 -11.93 8.70 -28.92
N LEU A 218 -12.56 7.63 -28.42
CA LEU A 218 -12.27 6.26 -28.84
C LEU A 218 -12.45 6.14 -30.36
N ARG A 219 -11.38 5.77 -31.07
CA ARG A 219 -11.49 5.26 -32.44
C ARG A 219 -11.13 3.77 -32.44
N SER A 220 -12.10 2.98 -32.88
CA SER A 220 -12.02 1.54 -33.13
C SER A 220 -10.72 1.16 -33.86
N MET A 221 -9.96 0.22 -33.29
CA MET A 221 -8.86 -0.45 -33.99
C MET A 221 -9.41 -1.65 -34.76
N SER A 222 -9.44 -1.55 -36.09
CA SER A 222 -9.66 -2.69 -36.97
C SER A 222 -8.38 -3.54 -37.07
N LYS A 223 -8.53 -4.85 -36.87
CA LYS A 223 -7.48 -5.87 -37.08
C LYS A 223 -6.81 -5.71 -38.45
N GLN A 224 -5.48 -5.62 -38.47
CA GLN A 224 -4.70 -5.95 -39.67
C GLN A 224 -4.25 -7.40 -39.56
N ALA A 225 -4.69 -8.19 -40.54
CA ALA A 225 -4.22 -9.54 -40.81
C ALA A 225 -2.77 -9.49 -41.30
N VAL A 226 -1.93 -10.38 -40.81
CA VAL A 226 -0.61 -10.66 -41.37
C VAL A 226 -0.81 -11.78 -42.40
N SER A 227 -0.49 -11.49 -43.65
CA SER A 227 -0.35 -12.48 -44.73
C SER A 227 1.12 -12.71 -45.07
N SER A 228 1.40 -13.97 -45.42
CA SER A 228 2.65 -14.60 -45.88
C SER A 228 3.79 -14.69 -44.89
#